data_AF-A0A5Q4HCD3-F1
#
_entry.id   AF-A0A5Q4HCD3-F1
#
_cell.length_a   1.000
_cell.length_b   1.000
_cell.length_c   1.000
_cell.angle_alpha   90.00
_cell.angle_beta   90.00
_cell.angle_gamma   90.00
#
_symmetry.space_group_name_H-M   'P 1'
#
loop_
_entity.id
_entity.type
_entity.pdbx_description
1 polymer ?
#
loop_
_entity_poly.entity_id
_entity_poly.type
_entity_poly.pdbx_seq_one_letter_code
_entity_poly.pdbx_strand_id
1 'polypeptide(L)'
;MESGADASPLIAKGDSVKRCNAWLAGLAMTLVGVFLTGCGAESEPPSGPLVPEDPSVGSAAAPADPGLDASAERPGDASHVPSDRRGTLDDPTQRPGDPDLSRDRAITSIDQLIDALRQRNPGFDGENIDIQPISADLLQLAINDPAVKDISPLKRQRIAILDLRFCDVVDLSPLENMPISQLYLEDNRRLYDLRPLRGMPLHKLYLANTEVESLAPLRGAPLMELNAVGTRIKDLSPLVESPLQLLWLSDCPVTDLSPLNKLGLVSLTLENTPVDDIGPLAGSRLQRLHIGGTKVTDLTPVGQMQLHRLIFTPSRIERGLDAVRNSKTIREIGTDFDQRMPPEQFWRLFDEGEKTP
;
A
#
# COMPACT_ATOMS: atom_id res chain seq x y z
N MET A 1 -23.39 -10.65 56.88
CA MET A 1 -24.31 -11.25 55.90
C MET A 1 -24.59 -10.16 54.89
N GLU A 2 -23.58 -9.93 54.03
CA GLU A 2 -23.56 -10.30 52.59
C GLU A 2 -24.33 -9.25 51.78
N SER A 3 -23.67 -8.24 51.18
CA SER A 3 -22.81 -8.25 49.97
C SER A 3 -23.53 -8.71 48.70
N GLY A 4 -23.57 -7.84 47.68
CA GLY A 4 -23.90 -8.25 46.32
C GLY A 4 -24.38 -7.11 45.44
N ALA A 5 -23.48 -6.20 45.07
CA ALA A 5 -23.62 -5.44 43.84
C ALA A 5 -23.33 -6.40 42.68
N ASP A 6 -24.17 -6.41 41.64
CA ASP A 6 -23.79 -7.05 40.38
C ASP A 6 -24.10 -6.12 39.20
N ALA A 7 -23.02 -5.79 38.52
CA ALA A 7 -22.95 -4.92 37.36
C ALA A 7 -22.92 -5.83 36.13
N SER A 8 -23.91 -5.71 35.26
CA SER A 8 -23.90 -6.41 33.97
C SER A 8 -22.78 -5.84 33.07
N PRO A 9 -21.92 -6.69 32.47
CA PRO A 9 -20.80 -6.21 31.68
C PRO A 9 -21.20 -5.91 30.23
N LEU A 10 -20.65 -4.80 29.72
CA LEU A 10 -20.52 -4.47 28.32
C LEU A 10 -19.79 -5.61 27.57
N ILE A 11 -20.50 -6.32 26.70
CA ILE A 11 -19.91 -7.33 25.82
C ILE A 11 -19.07 -6.64 24.73
N ALA A 12 -17.88 -7.19 24.54
CA ALA A 12 -16.71 -6.61 23.94
C ALA A 12 -16.82 -6.35 22.43
N LYS A 13 -16.29 -5.20 22.01
CA LYS A 13 -16.13 -4.73 20.62
C LYS A 13 -14.82 -5.21 19.98
N GLY A 14 -14.27 -6.34 20.44
CA GLY A 14 -12.85 -6.71 20.25
C GLY A 14 -12.54 -7.85 19.27
N ASP A 15 -13.55 -8.50 18.67
CA ASP A 15 -13.32 -9.75 17.92
C ASP A 15 -13.19 -9.59 16.39
N SER A 16 -13.67 -8.49 15.79
CA SER A 16 -13.52 -8.29 14.34
C SER A 16 -12.09 -7.96 13.91
N VAL A 17 -11.36 -7.19 14.72
CA VAL A 17 -9.98 -6.76 14.41
C VAL A 17 -8.98 -7.93 14.44
N LYS A 18 -9.18 -8.90 15.34
CA LYS A 18 -8.34 -10.10 15.42
C LYS A 18 -8.50 -11.04 14.22
N ARG A 19 -9.68 -11.04 13.58
CA ARG A 19 -10.00 -11.96 12.48
C ARG A 19 -9.46 -11.47 11.13
N CYS A 20 -9.40 -10.15 10.90
CA CYS A 20 -8.67 -9.59 9.75
C CYS A 20 -7.15 -9.84 9.85
N ASN A 21 -6.55 -9.71 11.04
CA ASN A 21 -5.11 -9.89 11.25
C ASN A 21 -4.63 -11.33 10.99
N ALA A 22 -5.46 -12.35 11.25
CA ALA A 22 -5.14 -13.75 10.94
C ALA A 22 -4.96 -14.01 9.43
N TRP A 23 -5.48 -13.13 8.58
CA TRP A 23 -5.42 -13.30 7.13
C TRP A 23 -4.20 -12.61 6.48
N LEU A 24 -3.65 -11.54 7.07
CA LEU A 24 -2.40 -10.94 6.60
C LEU A 24 -1.18 -11.85 6.83
N ALA A 25 -1.22 -12.67 7.87
CA ALA A 25 -0.23 -13.71 8.10
C ALA A 25 -0.28 -14.84 7.03
N GLY A 26 -1.47 -15.12 6.49
CA GLY A 26 -1.69 -16.19 5.50
C GLY A 26 -1.24 -15.86 4.07
N LEU A 27 -1.10 -14.56 3.73
CA LEU A 27 -0.61 -14.11 2.42
C LEU A 27 0.90 -13.79 2.40
N ALA A 28 1.53 -13.67 3.58
CA ALA A 28 2.98 -13.46 3.71
C ALA A 28 3.80 -14.78 3.70
N MET A 29 3.15 -15.95 3.76
CA MET A 29 3.81 -17.27 3.90
C MET A 29 3.91 -18.07 2.60
N THR A 30 4.26 -17.45 1.47
CA THR A 30 4.68 -18.21 0.28
C THR A 30 5.78 -17.50 -0.49
N LEU A 31 6.98 -17.47 0.09
CA LEU A 31 8.24 -17.28 -0.64
C LEU A 31 9.43 -17.66 0.25
N VAL A 32 9.62 -18.97 0.44
CA VAL A 32 10.96 -19.53 0.73
C VAL A 32 11.14 -20.73 -0.20
N GLY A 33 12.10 -20.60 -1.10
CA GLY A 33 12.42 -21.62 -2.10
C GLY A 33 13.05 -22.86 -1.48
N VAL A 34 12.74 -24.01 -2.06
CA VAL A 34 13.55 -25.22 -1.97
C VAL A 34 13.90 -25.64 -3.39
N PHE A 35 15.16 -25.45 -3.76
CA PHE A 35 15.81 -26.11 -4.89
C PHE A 35 17.05 -26.84 -4.38
N LEU A 36 17.39 -27.92 -5.08
CA LEU A 36 18.43 -28.97 -4.88
C LEU A 36 17.82 -30.25 -4.29
N THR A 37 17.81 -31.41 -4.96
CA THR A 37 18.54 -31.95 -6.12
C THR A 37 17.78 -33.17 -6.68
N GLY A 38 17.84 -33.44 -7.98
CA GLY A 38 17.43 -34.74 -8.52
C GLY A 38 17.40 -34.80 -10.05
N CYS A 39 18.44 -35.41 -10.63
CA CYS A 39 18.74 -35.49 -12.05
C CYS A 39 17.72 -36.24 -12.92
N GLY A 40 17.65 -35.83 -14.20
CA GLY A 40 17.68 -36.73 -15.35
C GLY A 40 16.36 -37.29 -15.87
N ALA A 41 15.93 -36.82 -17.06
CA ALA A 41 15.81 -37.62 -18.28
C ALA A 41 14.98 -36.89 -19.35
N GLU A 42 15.41 -37.07 -20.59
CA GLU A 42 15.00 -36.43 -21.83
C GLU A 42 13.53 -36.67 -22.25
N SER A 43 12.94 -35.72 -22.98
CA SER A 43 12.22 -36.00 -24.23
C SER A 43 11.92 -34.71 -25.02
N GLU A 44 12.29 -34.73 -26.29
CA GLU A 44 12.16 -33.66 -27.29
C GLU A 44 10.71 -33.36 -27.71
N PRO A 45 10.43 -32.18 -28.29
CA PRO A 45 9.11 -31.82 -28.81
C PRO A 45 8.94 -32.19 -30.30
N PRO A 46 7.72 -32.47 -30.79
CA PRO A 46 7.51 -32.64 -32.23
C PRO A 46 7.31 -31.31 -32.96
N SER A 47 8.00 -31.25 -34.10
CA SER A 47 8.05 -30.22 -35.14
C SER A 47 6.69 -29.89 -35.79
N GLY A 48 6.56 -28.66 -36.30
CA GLY A 48 5.39 -28.13 -37.03
C GLY A 48 5.13 -28.77 -38.41
N PRO A 49 4.24 -28.17 -39.24
CA PRO A 49 4.81 -27.35 -40.32
C PRO A 49 3.97 -26.14 -40.82
N LEU A 50 4.74 -25.14 -41.29
CA LEU A 50 4.65 -24.37 -42.55
C LEU A 50 3.51 -23.36 -42.81
N VAL A 51 3.98 -22.12 -43.04
CA VAL A 51 3.38 -20.96 -43.72
C VAL A 51 3.59 -21.10 -45.25
N PRO A 52 2.78 -20.44 -46.10
CA PRO A 52 3.33 -19.36 -46.98
C PRO A 52 2.39 -18.13 -47.01
N GLU A 53 2.88 -16.92 -46.68
CA GLU A 53 3.37 -15.83 -47.58
C GLU A 53 2.27 -15.06 -48.36
N ASP A 54 1.96 -13.85 -47.85
CA ASP A 54 2.00 -12.47 -48.44
C ASP A 54 1.84 -12.26 -49.98
N PRO A 55 1.51 -11.06 -50.55
CA PRO A 55 1.92 -9.71 -50.08
C PRO A 55 1.01 -8.47 -50.39
N SER A 56 1.52 -7.31 -49.95
CA SER A 56 1.35 -5.91 -50.45
C SER A 56 0.16 -5.10 -49.90
N VAL A 57 0.27 -3.85 -49.44
CA VAL A 57 0.99 -2.63 -49.93
C VAL A 57 1.24 -1.70 -48.71
N GLY A 58 2.45 -1.19 -48.40
CA GLY A 58 3.06 0.09 -48.88
C GLY A 58 2.57 1.30 -48.06
N SER A 59 3.34 1.97 -47.17
CA SER A 59 4.58 2.77 -47.30
C SER A 59 4.31 4.28 -47.16
N ALA A 60 5.25 4.95 -46.45
CA ALA A 60 5.58 6.39 -46.47
C ALA A 60 4.65 7.38 -45.72
N ALA A 61 5.10 8.50 -45.16
CA ALA A 61 6.40 9.07 -44.80
C ALA A 61 6.10 10.40 -44.06
N ALA A 62 7.08 10.91 -43.32
CA ALA A 62 7.09 12.28 -42.77
C ALA A 62 7.02 13.36 -43.87
N PRO A 63 6.80 14.62 -43.47
CA PRO A 63 7.74 15.64 -43.93
C PRO A 63 8.13 16.69 -42.87
N ALA A 64 9.22 17.39 -43.21
CA ALA A 64 9.91 18.44 -42.50
C ALA A 64 9.34 19.87 -42.78
N ASP A 65 9.85 20.81 -42.00
CA ASP A 65 9.77 22.29 -42.06
C ASP A 65 9.87 22.93 -43.47
N PRO A 66 9.38 24.18 -43.63
CA PRO A 66 10.31 25.32 -43.73
C PRO A 66 9.83 26.67 -43.13
N GLY A 67 10.71 27.34 -42.35
CA GLY A 67 11.40 28.60 -42.71
C GLY A 67 10.71 29.99 -42.68
N LEU A 68 11.35 30.92 -41.91
CA LEU A 68 11.58 32.38 -42.15
C LEU A 68 10.37 33.34 -41.88
N ASP A 69 10.47 34.56 -41.33
CA ASP A 69 11.58 35.50 -41.11
C ASP A 69 11.22 36.64 -40.10
N ALA A 70 12.28 37.25 -39.56
CA ALA A 70 12.51 38.68 -39.26
C ALA A 70 11.87 39.48 -38.09
N SER A 71 12.80 40.19 -37.40
CA SER A 71 12.73 41.54 -36.79
C SER A 71 12.57 41.58 -35.25
N ALA A 72 13.65 41.66 -34.46
CA ALA A 72 14.49 42.82 -34.16
C ALA A 72 13.75 43.96 -33.44
N GLU A 73 14.04 44.14 -32.14
CA GLU A 73 14.40 45.45 -31.53
C GLU A 73 14.79 45.29 -30.04
N ARG A 74 16.05 45.58 -29.74
CA ARG A 74 16.59 46.13 -28.48
C ARG A 74 17.12 47.53 -28.86
N PRO A 75 17.09 48.56 -27.99
CA PRO A 75 18.24 48.76 -27.07
C PRO A 75 17.99 49.57 -25.77
N GLY A 76 19.04 49.63 -24.92
CA GLY A 76 19.29 50.63 -23.86
C GLY A 76 19.03 50.10 -22.45
N ASP A 77 19.97 49.69 -21.60
CA ASP A 77 21.28 50.21 -21.17
C ASP A 77 21.21 51.47 -20.28
N ALA A 78 21.52 51.30 -18.98
CA ALA A 78 22.07 52.32 -18.07
C ALA A 78 22.39 51.73 -16.68
N SER A 79 23.63 51.27 -16.51
CA SER A 79 24.56 51.60 -15.41
C SER A 79 24.03 51.95 -14.01
N HIS A 80 24.42 51.17 -13.00
CA HIS A 80 25.00 51.73 -11.78
C HIS A 80 25.91 50.75 -11.03
N VAL A 81 27.17 51.15 -10.89
CA VAL A 81 28.19 50.61 -9.96
C VAL A 81 28.25 51.59 -8.78
N PRO A 82 28.60 51.12 -7.56
CA PRO A 82 29.81 51.70 -6.98
C PRO A 82 30.76 50.65 -6.40
N SER A 83 32.03 51.04 -6.43
CA SER A 83 33.23 50.31 -6.05
C SER A 83 33.58 50.46 -4.57
N ASP A 84 34.53 49.60 -4.18
CA ASP A 84 35.49 49.68 -3.06
C ASP A 84 35.05 49.29 -1.65
N ARG A 85 35.66 48.21 -1.14
CA ARG A 85 36.84 48.33 -0.27
C ARG A 85 37.62 47.00 -0.13
N ARG A 86 38.94 47.17 -0.13
CA ARG A 86 40.00 46.18 0.08
C ARG A 86 39.95 45.59 1.50
N GLY A 87 40.27 44.30 1.62
CA GLY A 87 40.59 43.64 2.88
C GLY A 87 41.11 42.22 2.67
N THR A 88 42.44 42.10 2.66
CA THR A 88 43.28 40.97 3.11
C THR A 88 42.99 39.54 2.63
N LEU A 89 43.97 39.00 1.89
CA LEU A 89 44.19 37.58 1.65
C LEU A 89 44.45 36.87 2.98
N ASP A 90 43.55 35.98 3.39
CA ASP A 90 43.79 35.01 4.45
C ASP A 90 44.01 33.61 3.84
N ASP A 91 45.08 33.01 4.34
CA ASP A 91 45.69 31.70 4.10
C ASP A 91 44.70 30.51 4.12
N PRO A 92 44.66 29.63 3.10
CA PRO A 92 43.80 28.45 3.09
C PRO A 92 44.49 27.27 3.77
N THR A 93 44.96 27.43 4.99
CA THR A 93 45.31 26.28 5.84
C THR A 93 44.85 26.54 7.27
N GLN A 94 44.13 25.55 7.84
CA GLN A 94 43.59 25.49 9.21
C GLN A 94 42.18 26.09 9.42
N ARG A 95 41.15 25.36 8.97
CA ARG A 95 39.92 25.26 9.79
C ARG A 95 40.08 24.08 10.75
N PRO A 96 39.77 24.22 12.05
CA PRO A 96 39.62 23.08 12.94
C PRO A 96 38.52 22.19 12.37
N GLY A 97 38.85 20.93 12.08
CA GLY A 97 37.89 19.96 11.59
C GLY A 97 36.75 19.79 12.58
N ASP A 98 35.52 19.83 12.08
CA ASP A 98 34.34 19.34 12.79
C ASP A 98 34.64 17.93 13.32
N PRO A 99 34.54 17.65 14.63
CA PRO A 99 34.92 16.35 15.18
C PRO A 99 33.95 15.20 14.86
N ASP A 100 32.87 15.39 14.09
CA ASP A 100 31.76 14.43 14.09
C ASP A 100 31.14 14.10 12.72
N LEU A 101 31.96 13.97 11.68
CA LEU A 101 31.51 13.48 10.36
C LEU A 101 32.14 12.14 9.94
N SER A 102 32.84 11.46 10.85
CA SER A 102 33.65 10.28 10.54
C SER A 102 33.26 8.97 11.27
N ARG A 103 32.14 8.94 12.02
CA ARG A 103 31.74 7.76 12.82
C ARG A 103 30.59 6.92 12.27
N ASP A 104 29.77 7.43 11.35
CA ASP A 104 28.68 6.65 10.74
C ASP A 104 29.20 5.84 9.53
N ARG A 105 30.03 4.82 9.79
CA ARG A 105 30.23 3.76 8.79
C ARG A 105 28.92 2.99 8.65
N ALA A 106 28.50 2.72 7.41
CA ALA A 106 27.40 1.80 7.15
C ALA A 106 27.68 0.48 7.89
N ILE A 107 26.68 -0.04 8.59
CA ILE A 107 26.80 -1.32 9.29
C ILE A 107 27.20 -2.38 8.27
N THR A 108 28.32 -3.07 8.52
CA THR A 108 28.98 -3.92 7.51
C THR A 108 28.69 -5.41 7.68
N SER A 109 28.05 -5.81 8.78
CA SER A 109 27.63 -7.19 9.02
C SER A 109 26.27 -7.26 9.71
N ILE A 110 25.60 -8.41 9.58
CA ILE A 110 24.34 -8.71 10.25
C ILE A 110 24.48 -8.63 11.77
N ASP A 111 25.55 -9.18 12.34
CA ASP A 111 25.78 -9.16 13.78
C ASP A 111 25.92 -7.73 14.32
N GLN A 112 26.63 -6.86 13.59
CA GLN A 112 26.72 -5.44 13.95
C GLN A 112 25.36 -4.73 13.92
N LEU A 113 24.48 -5.13 13.00
CA LEU A 113 23.12 -4.57 12.92
C LEU A 113 22.28 -5.00 14.11
N ILE A 114 22.31 -6.29 14.43
CA ILE A 114 21.60 -6.86 15.58
C ILE A 114 22.10 -6.20 16.87
N ASP A 115 23.42 -6.09 17.05
CA ASP A 115 23.99 -5.45 18.24
C ASP A 115 23.64 -3.97 18.35
N ALA A 116 23.64 -3.23 17.23
CA ALA A 116 23.20 -1.84 17.22
C ALA A 116 21.70 -1.71 17.55
N LEU A 117 20.85 -2.61 17.04
CA LEU A 117 19.43 -2.67 17.38
C LEU A 117 19.21 -2.98 18.86
N ARG A 118 19.94 -3.96 19.43
CA ARG A 118 19.90 -4.29 20.86
C ARG A 118 20.30 -3.09 21.73
N GLN A 119 21.33 -2.36 21.32
CA GLN A 119 21.79 -1.16 22.05
C GLN A 119 20.75 -0.03 22.06
N ARG A 120 20.02 0.14 20.95
CA ARG A 120 18.98 1.18 20.82
C ARG A 120 17.63 0.77 21.37
N ASN A 121 17.39 -0.53 21.55
CA ASN A 121 16.13 -1.09 22.01
C ASN A 121 16.34 -2.02 23.21
N PRO A 122 16.53 -1.48 24.43
CA PRO A 122 16.62 -2.29 25.64
C PRO A 122 15.37 -3.18 25.79
N GLY A 123 15.55 -4.50 25.72
CA GLY A 123 14.48 -5.49 25.77
C GLY A 123 14.32 -6.30 24.48
N PHE A 124 14.90 -5.85 23.37
CA PHE A 124 15.03 -6.65 22.16
C PHE A 124 16.19 -7.65 22.34
N ASP A 125 15.89 -8.95 22.26
CA ASP A 125 16.87 -10.02 22.45
C ASP A 125 17.63 -10.38 21.16
N GLY A 126 17.14 -9.96 20.00
CA GLY A 126 17.74 -10.25 18.70
C GLY A 126 17.34 -11.60 18.11
N GLU A 127 16.32 -12.28 18.64
CA GLU A 127 15.83 -13.56 18.11
C GLU A 127 14.69 -13.37 17.10
N ASN A 128 13.86 -12.33 17.27
CA ASN A 128 12.72 -12.03 16.40
C ASN A 128 13.12 -11.16 15.19
N ILE A 129 14.24 -11.47 14.57
CA ILE A 129 14.76 -10.80 13.37
C ILE A 129 15.17 -11.82 12.31
N ASP A 130 14.68 -11.62 11.09
CA ASP A 130 15.09 -12.38 9.91
C ASP A 130 15.68 -11.42 8.88
N ILE A 131 16.84 -11.78 8.34
CA ILE A 131 17.55 -10.98 7.34
C ILE A 131 17.97 -11.91 6.20
N GLN A 132 17.45 -11.60 5.01
CA GLN A 132 17.71 -12.38 3.80
C GLN A 132 18.27 -11.47 2.70
N PRO A 133 19.38 -11.83 2.05
CA PRO A 133 19.86 -11.09 0.89
C PRO A 133 18.94 -11.34 -0.31
N ILE A 134 18.45 -10.26 -0.93
CA ILE A 134 17.75 -10.29 -2.23
C ILE A 134 18.79 -10.29 -3.36
N SER A 135 19.86 -9.52 -3.18
CA SER A 135 21.04 -9.50 -4.06
C SER A 135 22.29 -9.13 -3.24
N ALA A 136 23.43 -8.96 -3.90
CA ALA A 136 24.70 -8.65 -3.23
C ALA A 136 24.61 -7.45 -2.26
N ASP A 137 23.83 -6.42 -2.62
CA ASP A 137 23.74 -5.15 -1.89
C ASP A 137 22.30 -4.77 -1.53
N LEU A 138 21.37 -5.73 -1.49
CA LEU A 138 19.95 -5.46 -1.25
C LEU A 138 19.37 -6.51 -0.30
N LEU A 139 18.74 -6.04 0.77
CA LEU A 139 18.25 -6.88 1.84
C LEU A 139 16.72 -6.90 1.88
N GLN A 140 16.21 -8.04 2.32
CA GLN A 140 14.93 -8.18 3.00
C GLN A 140 15.21 -8.30 4.50
N LEU A 141 14.48 -7.53 5.30
CA LEU A 141 14.62 -7.53 6.75
C LEU A 141 13.23 -7.57 7.38
N ALA A 142 13.01 -8.50 8.29
CA ALA A 142 11.81 -8.61 9.10
C ALA A 142 12.19 -8.55 10.58
N ILE A 143 11.58 -7.63 11.33
CA ILE A 143 11.66 -7.56 12.78
C ILE A 143 10.22 -7.56 13.29
N ASN A 144 9.88 -8.55 14.10
CA ASN A 144 8.55 -8.70 14.68
C ASN A 144 8.67 -8.80 16.20
N ASP A 145 9.00 -7.67 16.82
CA ASP A 145 9.25 -7.59 18.25
C ASP A 145 8.73 -6.27 18.85
N PRO A 146 7.84 -6.31 19.85
CA PRO A 146 7.28 -5.11 20.47
C PRO A 146 8.30 -4.29 21.27
N ALA A 147 9.48 -4.85 21.59
CA ALA A 147 10.57 -4.09 22.21
C ALA A 147 11.28 -3.15 21.23
N VAL A 148 11.09 -3.33 19.91
CA VAL A 148 11.74 -2.50 18.88
C VAL A 148 10.93 -1.23 18.63
N LYS A 149 11.59 -0.09 18.83
CA LYS A 149 11.04 1.28 18.76
C LYS A 149 11.95 2.22 17.96
N ASP A 150 13.25 2.13 18.24
CA ASP A 150 14.30 2.92 17.61
C ASP A 150 14.95 2.10 16.48
N ILE A 151 14.54 2.42 15.25
CA ILE A 151 15.07 1.83 14.02
C ILE A 151 16.21 2.65 13.42
N SER A 152 16.81 3.61 14.15
CA SER A 152 17.97 4.36 13.68
C SER A 152 19.15 3.51 13.19
N PRO A 153 19.40 2.28 13.70
CA PRO A 153 20.42 1.40 13.11
C PRO A 153 20.14 0.98 11.66
N LEU A 154 18.88 1.01 11.19
CA LEU A 154 18.53 0.70 9.81
C LEU A 154 18.92 1.81 8.83
N LYS A 155 19.28 3.00 9.33
CA LYS A 155 19.59 4.16 8.50
C LYS A 155 20.72 3.84 7.52
N ARG A 156 20.55 4.27 6.27
CA ARG A 156 21.49 4.06 5.14
C ARG A 156 21.68 2.59 4.74
N GLN A 157 20.92 1.66 5.32
CA GLN A 157 20.92 0.28 4.84
C GLN A 157 20.18 0.19 3.51
N ARG A 158 20.62 -0.72 2.64
CA ARG A 158 19.97 -0.97 1.36
C ARG A 158 18.94 -2.08 1.54
N ILE A 159 17.76 -1.70 2.00
CA ILE A 159 16.63 -2.60 2.26
C ILE A 159 15.56 -2.34 1.20
N ALA A 160 15.11 -3.38 0.50
CA ALA A 160 14.01 -3.29 -0.46
C ALA A 160 12.67 -3.78 0.10
N ILE A 161 12.71 -4.71 1.05
CA ILE A 161 11.54 -5.28 1.71
C ILE A 161 11.79 -5.16 3.21
N LEU A 162 10.96 -4.38 3.89
CA LEU A 162 11.07 -4.11 5.30
C LEU A 162 9.76 -4.47 6.00
N ASP A 163 9.84 -5.44 6.89
CA ASP A 163 8.73 -5.86 7.74
C ASP A 163 9.03 -5.46 9.19
N LEU A 164 8.22 -4.57 9.74
CA LEU A 164 8.27 -4.06 11.10
C LEU A 164 6.93 -4.28 11.81
N ARG A 165 6.18 -5.32 11.42
CA ARG A 165 4.88 -5.63 12.02
C ARG A 165 5.03 -5.94 13.51
N PHE A 166 4.05 -5.51 14.30
CA PHE A 166 3.97 -5.72 15.75
C PHE A 166 5.17 -5.16 16.55
N CYS A 167 5.88 -4.18 16.00
CA CYS A 167 6.80 -3.33 16.76
C CYS A 167 6.06 -2.17 17.46
N ASP A 168 6.81 -1.26 18.10
CA ASP A 168 6.31 0.03 18.63
C ASP A 168 7.11 1.20 18.01
N VAL A 169 7.31 1.13 16.69
CA VAL A 169 7.99 2.16 15.89
C VAL A 169 7.07 3.35 15.66
N VAL A 170 7.55 4.53 16.03
CA VAL A 170 6.84 5.81 15.85
C VAL A 170 7.54 6.71 14.84
N ASP A 171 8.88 6.67 14.82
CA ASP A 171 9.68 7.52 13.95
C ASP A 171 10.20 6.73 12.74
N LEU A 172 9.73 7.12 11.55
CA LEU A 172 10.18 6.56 10.28
C LEU A 172 11.32 7.37 9.64
N SER A 173 11.82 8.44 10.27
CA SER A 173 12.92 9.26 9.73
C SER A 173 14.18 8.46 9.35
N PRO A 174 14.53 7.34 10.01
CA PRO A 174 15.65 6.51 9.57
C PRO A 174 15.47 5.87 8.19
N LEU A 175 14.22 5.78 7.70
CA LEU A 175 13.87 5.16 6.42
C LEU A 175 13.95 6.11 5.21
N GLU A 176 14.14 7.41 5.44
CA GLU A 176 14.14 8.41 4.38
C GLU A 176 15.14 8.09 3.28
N ASN A 177 14.69 8.20 2.03
CA ASN A 177 15.47 7.96 0.81
C ASN A 177 16.04 6.53 0.67
N MET A 178 15.54 5.56 1.45
CA MET A 178 15.92 4.15 1.27
C MET A 178 15.17 3.53 0.08
N PRO A 179 15.75 2.52 -0.59
CA PRO A 179 15.15 1.89 -1.76
C PRO A 179 14.04 0.88 -1.41
N ILE A 180 13.23 1.18 -0.39
CA ILE A 180 12.17 0.29 0.09
C ILE A 180 11.02 0.30 -0.91
N SER A 181 10.67 -0.89 -1.38
CA SER A 181 9.56 -1.15 -2.31
C SER A 181 8.35 -1.78 -1.62
N GLN A 182 8.57 -2.51 -0.53
CA GLN A 182 7.53 -3.16 0.26
C GLN A 182 7.77 -2.86 1.73
N LEU A 183 6.79 -2.25 2.38
CA LEU A 183 6.88 -1.82 3.76
C LEU A 183 5.66 -2.31 4.56
N TYR A 184 5.91 -3.12 5.57
CA TYR A 184 4.91 -3.67 6.47
C TYR A 184 5.09 -3.03 7.85
N LEU A 185 4.06 -2.32 8.32
CA LEU A 185 4.05 -1.52 9.54
C LEU A 185 2.83 -1.82 10.41
N GLU A 186 2.13 -2.92 10.14
CA GLU A 186 0.92 -3.28 10.88
C GLU A 186 1.17 -3.36 12.39
N ASP A 187 0.17 -2.94 13.16
CA ASP A 187 0.17 -2.95 14.62
C ASP A 187 1.25 -2.07 15.30
N ASN A 188 1.88 -1.14 14.57
CA ASN A 188 2.60 -0.01 15.17
C ASN A 188 1.62 1.06 15.65
N ARG A 189 0.92 0.80 16.76
CA ARG A 189 -0.28 1.53 17.23
C ARG A 189 -0.09 3.01 17.56
N ARG A 190 1.14 3.53 17.51
CA ARG A 190 1.45 4.94 17.78
C ARG A 190 2.04 5.65 16.56
N LEU A 191 2.21 4.93 15.44
CA LEU A 191 2.68 5.50 14.19
C LEU A 191 1.58 6.37 13.58
N TYR A 192 1.87 7.64 13.32
CA TYR A 192 0.92 8.59 12.74
C TYR A 192 1.49 9.38 11.55
N ASP A 193 2.82 9.44 11.41
CA ASP A 193 3.50 10.31 10.46
C ASP A 193 4.16 9.52 9.32
N LEU A 194 3.70 9.74 8.09
CA LEU A 194 4.27 9.15 6.88
C LEU A 194 5.18 10.11 6.10
N ARG A 195 5.45 11.33 6.59
CA ARG A 195 6.32 12.30 5.89
C ARG A 195 7.68 11.72 5.46
N PRO A 196 8.34 10.87 6.26
CA PRO A 196 9.59 10.21 5.84
C PRO A 196 9.47 9.35 4.57
N LEU A 197 8.26 8.91 4.21
CA LEU A 197 8.00 8.03 3.06
C LEU A 197 7.88 8.77 1.72
N ARG A 198 7.96 10.11 1.72
CA ARG A 198 7.73 10.93 0.53
C ARG A 198 8.72 10.60 -0.59
N GLY A 199 8.19 10.33 -1.79
CA GLY A 199 8.99 10.08 -2.98
C GLY A 199 9.70 8.72 -3.01
N MET A 200 9.47 7.85 -2.01
CA MET A 200 10.02 6.50 -2.00
C MET A 200 9.35 5.61 -3.07
N PRO A 201 10.06 4.61 -3.62
CA PRO A 201 9.53 3.73 -4.67
C PRO A 201 8.62 2.62 -4.11
N LEU A 202 7.69 2.98 -3.23
CA LEU A 202 6.79 2.07 -2.53
C LEU A 202 5.74 1.51 -3.49
N HIS A 203 5.74 0.18 -3.64
CA HIS A 203 4.74 -0.59 -4.39
C HIS A 203 3.72 -1.24 -3.45
N LYS A 204 4.15 -1.62 -2.25
CA LYS A 204 3.31 -2.23 -1.22
C LYS A 204 3.49 -1.51 0.10
N LEU A 205 2.38 -1.09 0.70
CA LEU A 205 2.38 -0.44 2.00
C LEU A 205 1.25 -0.98 2.87
N TYR A 206 1.60 -1.51 4.04
CA TYR A 206 0.67 -2.09 4.98
C TYR A 206 0.76 -1.34 6.31
N LEU A 207 -0.35 -0.71 6.72
CA LEU A 207 -0.47 0.25 7.82
C LEU A 207 -1.57 -0.16 8.81
N ALA A 208 -2.02 -1.41 8.77
CA ALA A 208 -3.18 -1.83 9.55
C ALA A 208 -2.97 -1.54 11.05
N ASN A 209 -4.00 -1.04 11.73
CA ASN A 209 -3.98 -0.73 13.16
C ASN A 209 -2.90 0.30 13.57
N THR A 210 -2.64 1.31 12.73
CA THR A 210 -1.81 2.48 13.04
C THR A 210 -2.68 3.73 13.23
N GLU A 211 -2.10 4.80 13.76
CA GLU A 211 -2.78 6.09 13.99
C GLU A 211 -2.61 7.07 12.82
N VAL A 212 -2.29 6.55 11.63
CA VAL A 212 -2.12 7.36 10.42
C VAL A 212 -3.44 7.99 10.01
N GLU A 213 -3.41 9.31 9.80
CA GLU A 213 -4.57 10.11 9.37
C GLU A 213 -4.45 10.61 7.93
N SER A 214 -3.22 10.81 7.43
CA SER A 214 -2.98 11.49 6.15
C SER A 214 -2.11 10.66 5.21
N LEU A 215 -2.61 10.46 4.00
CA LEU A 215 -1.88 9.84 2.88
C LEU A 215 -1.12 10.87 2.03
N ALA A 216 -1.13 12.16 2.38
CA ALA A 216 -0.49 13.21 1.57
C ALA A 216 0.98 12.94 1.21
N PRO A 217 1.82 12.34 2.09
CA PRO A 217 3.19 11.98 1.74
C PRO A 217 3.31 10.94 0.61
N LEU A 218 2.27 10.16 0.34
CA LEU A 218 2.27 9.09 -0.67
C LEU A 218 1.83 9.56 -2.07
N ARG A 219 1.56 10.86 -2.24
CA ARG A 219 1.18 11.40 -3.56
C ARG A 219 2.27 11.09 -4.60
N GLY A 220 1.85 10.46 -5.69
CA GLY A 220 2.74 10.06 -6.79
C GLY A 220 3.59 8.81 -6.51
N ALA A 221 3.42 8.15 -5.35
CA ALA A 221 4.07 6.86 -5.09
C ALA A 221 3.51 5.77 -6.04
N PRO A 222 4.34 4.84 -6.53
CA PRO A 222 3.91 3.77 -7.44
C PRO A 222 3.17 2.63 -6.72
N LEU A 223 2.26 2.97 -5.79
CA LEU A 223 1.57 2.00 -4.94
C LEU A 223 0.61 1.13 -5.76
N MET A 224 0.81 -0.18 -5.67
CA MET A 224 -0.04 -1.22 -6.24
C MET A 224 -0.94 -1.86 -5.18
N GLU A 225 -0.47 -1.93 -3.93
CA GLU A 225 -1.21 -2.48 -2.79
C GLU A 225 -1.13 -1.55 -1.59
N LEU A 226 -2.29 -1.22 -1.02
CA LEU A 226 -2.39 -0.43 0.21
C LEU A 226 -3.37 -1.11 1.16
N ASN A 227 -2.86 -1.55 2.31
CA ASN A 227 -3.67 -1.95 3.44
C ASN A 227 -3.62 -0.85 4.51
N ALA A 228 -4.77 -0.25 4.82
CA ALA A 228 -4.89 0.74 5.87
C ALA A 228 -6.07 0.46 6.80
N VAL A 229 -6.39 -0.82 7.01
CA VAL A 229 -7.45 -1.26 7.94
C VAL A 229 -7.24 -0.67 9.34
N GLY A 230 -8.30 -0.15 9.95
CA GLY A 230 -8.27 0.38 11.32
C GLY A 230 -7.39 1.63 11.49
N THR A 231 -7.09 2.34 10.40
CA THR A 231 -6.44 3.66 10.45
C THR A 231 -7.49 4.78 10.53
N ARG A 232 -7.03 6.03 10.65
CA ARG A 232 -7.89 7.21 10.75
C ARG A 232 -8.02 7.98 9.44
N ILE A 233 -7.68 7.35 8.32
CA ILE A 233 -7.66 7.97 6.99
C ILE A 233 -9.08 8.35 6.55
N LYS A 234 -9.22 9.60 6.10
CA LYS A 234 -10.47 10.15 5.55
C LYS A 234 -10.34 10.55 4.08
N ASP A 235 -9.19 11.11 3.72
CA ASP A 235 -8.94 11.68 2.40
C ASP A 235 -8.14 10.70 1.52
N LEU A 236 -8.75 10.28 0.42
CA LEU A 236 -8.15 9.42 -0.60
C LEU A 236 -7.58 10.20 -1.79
N SER A 237 -7.69 11.53 -1.81
CA SER A 237 -7.17 12.39 -2.88
C SER A 237 -5.68 12.20 -3.21
N PRO A 238 -4.80 11.77 -2.28
CA PRO A 238 -3.40 11.49 -2.62
C PRO A 238 -3.21 10.27 -3.54
N LEU A 239 -4.21 9.38 -3.67
CA LEU A 239 -4.12 8.12 -4.41
C LEU A 239 -4.54 8.23 -5.89
N VAL A 240 -5.04 9.38 -6.35
CA VAL A 240 -5.70 9.54 -7.66
C VAL A 240 -4.85 9.18 -8.89
N GLU A 241 -3.53 9.20 -8.76
CA GLU A 241 -2.57 8.84 -9.83
C GLU A 241 -1.84 7.52 -9.55
N SER A 242 -2.21 6.81 -8.48
CA SER A 242 -1.57 5.57 -8.07
C SER A 242 -1.93 4.42 -9.03
N PRO A 243 -1.01 3.51 -9.37
CA PRO A 243 -1.32 2.29 -10.12
C PRO A 243 -2.01 1.22 -9.25
N LEU A 244 -2.84 1.66 -8.28
CA LEU A 244 -3.36 0.85 -7.19
C LEU A 244 -4.33 -0.22 -7.73
N GLN A 245 -4.14 -1.45 -7.28
CA GLN A 245 -4.96 -2.60 -7.65
C GLN A 245 -5.73 -3.15 -6.46
N LEU A 246 -5.10 -3.17 -5.27
CA LEU A 246 -5.67 -3.72 -4.05
C LEU A 246 -5.70 -2.65 -2.95
N LEU A 247 -6.90 -2.40 -2.41
CA LEU A 247 -7.12 -1.39 -1.40
C LEU A 247 -8.02 -1.94 -0.27
N TRP A 248 -7.49 -1.95 0.95
CA TRP A 248 -8.23 -2.33 2.15
C TRP A 248 -8.35 -1.13 3.10
N LEU A 249 -9.58 -0.73 3.37
CA LEU A 249 -9.95 0.44 4.17
C LEU A 249 -10.97 0.09 5.26
N SER A 250 -11.06 -1.17 5.69
CA SER A 250 -11.99 -1.56 6.76
C SER A 250 -11.76 -0.69 8.00
N ASP A 251 -12.85 -0.31 8.66
CA ASP A 251 -12.84 0.50 9.88
C ASP A 251 -12.16 1.89 9.73
N CYS A 252 -12.03 2.40 8.50
CA CYS A 252 -11.58 3.77 8.23
C CYS A 252 -12.75 4.77 8.23
N PRO A 253 -12.55 6.02 8.67
CA PRO A 253 -13.55 7.07 8.60
C PRO A 253 -13.74 7.69 7.19
N VAL A 254 -13.48 6.92 6.13
CA VAL A 254 -13.64 7.35 4.73
C VAL A 254 -15.11 7.48 4.35
N THR A 255 -15.45 8.53 3.60
CA THR A 255 -16.81 8.81 3.13
C THR A 255 -16.87 9.03 1.62
N ASP A 256 -15.89 9.74 1.06
CA ASP A 256 -15.83 10.06 -0.36
C ASP A 256 -14.97 9.06 -1.14
N LEU A 257 -15.60 8.39 -2.13
CA LEU A 257 -14.94 7.47 -3.05
C LEU A 257 -14.59 8.10 -4.40
N SER A 258 -14.91 9.38 -4.63
CA SER A 258 -14.60 10.10 -5.87
C SER A 258 -13.14 9.98 -6.32
N PRO A 259 -12.13 10.00 -5.41
CA PRO A 259 -10.74 9.80 -5.79
C PRO A 259 -10.42 8.45 -6.44
N LEU A 260 -11.28 7.43 -6.27
CA LEU A 260 -11.03 6.07 -6.75
C LEU A 260 -11.55 5.81 -8.18
N ASN A 261 -12.36 6.72 -8.75
CA ASN A 261 -13.12 6.48 -9.98
C ASN A 261 -12.28 6.19 -11.24
N LYS A 262 -11.03 6.66 -11.28
CA LYS A 262 -10.09 6.46 -12.39
C LYS A 262 -9.08 5.36 -12.13
N LEU A 263 -9.05 4.79 -10.93
CA LEU A 263 -8.07 3.79 -10.56
C LEU A 263 -8.41 2.43 -11.19
N GLY A 264 -7.37 1.69 -11.57
CA GLY A 264 -7.47 0.32 -12.08
C GLY A 264 -7.69 -0.71 -10.98
N LEU A 265 -8.48 -0.39 -9.94
CA LEU A 265 -8.68 -1.26 -8.80
C LEU A 265 -9.32 -2.58 -9.22
N VAL A 266 -8.79 -3.67 -8.68
CA VAL A 266 -9.30 -5.03 -8.82
C VAL A 266 -10.09 -5.44 -7.58
N SER A 267 -9.64 -4.99 -6.40
CA SER A 267 -10.22 -5.34 -5.10
C SER A 267 -10.32 -4.12 -4.21
N LEU A 268 -11.51 -3.89 -3.65
CA LEU A 268 -11.77 -2.83 -2.70
C LEU A 268 -12.57 -3.36 -1.51
N THR A 269 -12.04 -3.13 -0.32
CA THR A 269 -12.71 -3.44 0.95
C THR A 269 -12.95 -2.17 1.75
N LEU A 270 -14.21 -1.91 2.10
CA LEU A 270 -14.73 -0.74 2.80
C LEU A 270 -15.56 -1.13 4.02
N GLU A 271 -15.29 -2.31 4.59
CA GLU A 271 -16.09 -2.84 5.69
C GLU A 271 -16.15 -1.86 6.88
N ASN A 272 -17.33 -1.67 7.47
CA ASN A 272 -17.54 -0.79 8.62
C ASN A 272 -17.08 0.68 8.42
N THR A 273 -17.09 1.17 7.17
CA THR A 273 -16.82 2.58 6.86
C THR A 273 -18.13 3.39 6.78
N PRO A 274 -18.11 4.72 6.99
CA PRO A 274 -19.30 5.56 6.89
C PRO A 274 -19.75 5.87 5.45
N VAL A 275 -19.16 5.24 4.43
CA VAL A 275 -19.55 5.38 3.01
C VAL A 275 -21.03 5.06 2.81
N ASP A 276 -21.74 5.95 2.13
CA ASP A 276 -23.15 5.81 1.74
C ASP A 276 -23.37 5.79 0.22
N ASP A 277 -22.41 6.31 -0.56
CA ASP A 277 -22.48 6.36 -2.02
C ASP A 277 -21.34 5.56 -2.68
N ILE A 278 -21.72 4.59 -3.52
CA ILE A 278 -20.81 3.82 -4.38
C ILE A 278 -20.90 4.22 -5.86
N GLY A 279 -21.67 5.25 -6.18
CA GLY A 279 -21.78 5.85 -7.52
C GLY A 279 -20.42 6.15 -8.17
N PRO A 280 -19.41 6.68 -7.46
CA PRO A 280 -18.07 6.88 -8.01
C PRO A 280 -17.38 5.61 -8.53
N LEU A 281 -17.82 4.42 -8.12
CA LEU A 281 -17.27 3.14 -8.57
C LEU A 281 -17.97 2.58 -9.82
N ALA A 282 -19.04 3.24 -10.30
CA ALA A 282 -19.77 2.82 -11.50
C ALA A 282 -18.83 2.80 -12.72
N GLY A 283 -18.89 1.73 -13.52
CA GLY A 283 -18.02 1.55 -14.69
C GLY A 283 -16.56 1.18 -14.36
N SER A 284 -16.20 1.01 -13.10
CA SER A 284 -14.86 0.58 -12.70
C SER A 284 -14.54 -0.86 -13.11
N ARG A 285 -13.24 -1.20 -13.10
CA ARG A 285 -12.74 -2.56 -13.37
C ARG A 285 -12.71 -3.47 -12.13
N LEU A 286 -13.38 -3.05 -11.05
CA LEU A 286 -13.43 -3.83 -9.81
C LEU A 286 -14.02 -5.20 -10.08
N GLN A 287 -13.37 -6.21 -9.50
CA GLN A 287 -13.83 -7.60 -9.51
C GLN A 287 -14.31 -8.03 -8.12
N ARG A 288 -13.80 -7.40 -7.06
CA ARG A 288 -14.15 -7.73 -5.68
C ARG A 288 -14.49 -6.45 -4.93
N LEU A 289 -15.71 -6.39 -4.40
CA LEU A 289 -16.17 -5.28 -3.59
C LEU A 289 -16.73 -5.81 -2.27
N HIS A 290 -16.23 -5.28 -1.16
CA HIS A 290 -16.76 -5.53 0.17
C HIS A 290 -17.21 -4.21 0.79
N ILE A 291 -18.52 -4.04 0.96
CA ILE A 291 -19.21 -2.88 1.54
C ILE A 291 -20.11 -3.28 2.74
N GLY A 292 -19.79 -4.39 3.40
CA GLY A 292 -20.49 -4.83 4.61
C GLY A 292 -20.31 -3.82 5.74
N GLY A 293 -21.37 -3.55 6.50
CA GLY A 293 -21.33 -2.57 7.60
C GLY A 293 -21.20 -1.11 7.16
N THR A 294 -21.28 -0.83 5.86
CA THR A 294 -21.34 0.55 5.34
C THR A 294 -22.74 1.16 5.48
N LYS A 295 -22.90 2.43 5.10
CA LYS A 295 -24.19 3.12 5.05
C LYS A 295 -24.90 3.02 3.71
N VAL A 296 -24.33 2.33 2.72
CA VAL A 296 -24.87 2.21 1.36
C VAL A 296 -26.29 1.65 1.38
N THR A 297 -27.20 2.33 0.67
CA THR A 297 -28.60 1.91 0.48
C THR A 297 -28.97 1.69 -0.99
N ASP A 298 -28.12 2.11 -1.92
CA ASP A 298 -28.34 2.01 -3.37
C ASP A 298 -27.28 1.13 -4.04
N LEU A 299 -27.71 0.01 -4.63
CA LEU A 299 -26.85 -0.89 -5.41
C LEU A 299 -27.01 -0.75 -6.92
N THR A 300 -27.79 0.21 -7.43
CA THR A 300 -27.90 0.47 -8.87
C THR A 300 -26.54 0.63 -9.57
N PRO A 301 -25.50 1.27 -8.98
CA PRO A 301 -24.17 1.33 -9.58
C PRO A 301 -23.54 -0.03 -9.90
N VAL A 302 -23.88 -1.09 -9.16
CA VAL A 302 -23.37 -2.46 -9.40
C VAL A 302 -23.73 -2.97 -10.80
N GLY A 303 -24.86 -2.54 -11.36
CA GLY A 303 -25.27 -2.91 -12.72
C GLY A 303 -24.32 -2.41 -13.82
N GLN A 304 -23.42 -1.46 -13.51
CA GLN A 304 -22.39 -0.95 -14.42
C GLN A 304 -21.00 -1.52 -14.12
N MET A 305 -20.89 -2.46 -13.18
CA MET A 305 -19.63 -3.07 -12.75
C MET A 305 -19.55 -4.53 -13.21
N GLN A 306 -18.33 -5.06 -13.29
CA GLN A 306 -18.07 -6.47 -13.62
C GLN A 306 -17.57 -7.24 -12.40
N LEU A 307 -18.30 -7.14 -11.29
CA LEU A 307 -17.95 -7.80 -10.05
C LEU A 307 -18.04 -9.33 -10.19
N HIS A 308 -17.05 -10.03 -9.65
CA HIS A 308 -17.06 -11.46 -9.39
C HIS A 308 -17.48 -11.78 -7.94
N ARG A 309 -17.18 -10.88 -7.00
CA ARG A 309 -17.54 -11.00 -5.59
C ARG A 309 -18.14 -9.71 -5.07
N LEU A 310 -19.29 -9.82 -4.40
CA LEU A 310 -19.91 -8.73 -3.66
C LEU A 310 -20.22 -9.17 -2.23
N ILE A 311 -19.69 -8.45 -1.24
CA ILE A 311 -20.10 -8.59 0.15
C ILE A 311 -20.78 -7.29 0.57
N PHE A 312 -21.99 -7.36 1.10
CA PHE A 312 -22.80 -6.18 1.45
C PHE A 312 -23.76 -6.50 2.61
N THR A 313 -24.43 -5.49 3.16
CA THR A 313 -25.44 -5.66 4.22
C THR A 313 -26.84 -5.58 3.62
N PRO A 314 -27.54 -6.71 3.37
CA PRO A 314 -28.77 -6.72 2.58
C PRO A 314 -29.92 -5.94 3.20
N SER A 315 -30.01 -5.95 4.53
CA SER A 315 -31.05 -5.24 5.29
C SER A 315 -31.00 -3.71 5.15
N ARG A 316 -29.91 -3.15 4.60
CA ARG A 316 -29.76 -1.71 4.36
C ARG A 316 -30.19 -1.27 2.96
N ILE A 317 -30.36 -2.21 2.03
CA ILE A 317 -30.53 -1.87 0.62
C ILE A 317 -31.98 -1.50 0.34
N GLU A 318 -32.19 -0.26 -0.11
CA GLU A 318 -33.49 0.29 -0.48
C GLU A 318 -33.78 0.11 -1.98
N ARG A 319 -32.74 0.10 -2.83
CA ARG A 319 -32.87 -0.11 -4.28
C ARG A 319 -31.63 -0.75 -4.91
N GLY A 320 -31.79 -1.29 -6.12
CA GLY A 320 -30.68 -1.87 -6.90
C GLY A 320 -30.37 -3.34 -6.61
N LEU A 321 -31.18 -4.04 -5.80
CA LEU A 321 -31.04 -5.49 -5.61
C LEU A 321 -31.23 -6.27 -6.92
N ASP A 322 -32.09 -5.77 -7.81
CA ASP A 322 -32.30 -6.31 -9.15
C ASP A 322 -31.01 -6.25 -10.00
N ALA A 323 -30.19 -5.20 -9.85
CA ALA A 323 -28.90 -5.10 -10.53
C ALA A 323 -27.94 -6.21 -10.09
N VAL A 324 -27.96 -6.58 -8.79
CA VAL A 324 -27.17 -7.70 -8.26
C VAL A 324 -27.74 -9.05 -8.71
N ARG A 325 -29.07 -9.23 -8.63
CA ARG A 325 -29.76 -10.48 -9.05
C ARG A 325 -29.56 -10.80 -10.52
N ASN A 326 -29.60 -9.78 -11.38
CA ASN A 326 -29.47 -9.93 -12.82
C ASN A 326 -28.01 -9.96 -13.29
N SER A 327 -27.04 -9.80 -12.37
CA SER A 327 -25.63 -9.83 -12.73
C SER A 327 -25.23 -11.23 -13.21
N LYS A 328 -24.59 -11.27 -14.38
CA LYS A 328 -24.03 -12.50 -14.98
C LYS A 328 -22.58 -12.74 -14.58
N THR A 329 -21.93 -11.77 -13.94
CA THR A 329 -20.51 -11.84 -13.60
C THR A 329 -20.28 -12.23 -12.15
N ILE A 330 -21.22 -11.92 -11.24
CA ILE A 330 -21.09 -12.21 -9.81
C ILE A 330 -21.16 -13.72 -9.60
N ARG A 331 -20.14 -14.26 -8.93
CA ARG A 331 -19.98 -15.68 -8.60
C ARG A 331 -20.07 -15.95 -7.11
N GLU A 332 -19.83 -14.94 -6.30
CA GLU A 332 -19.84 -15.03 -4.84
C GLU A 332 -20.55 -13.82 -4.24
N ILE A 333 -21.53 -14.09 -3.38
CA ILE A 333 -22.25 -13.09 -2.58
C ILE A 333 -22.12 -13.46 -1.11
N GLY A 334 -21.95 -12.47 -0.23
CA GLY A 334 -21.94 -12.68 1.21
C GLY A 334 -22.42 -11.47 2.00
N THR A 335 -22.71 -11.71 3.27
CA THR A 335 -22.95 -10.70 4.34
C THR A 335 -21.68 -10.34 5.08
N ASP A 336 -20.76 -11.30 5.18
CA ASP A 336 -19.39 -11.14 5.65
C ASP A 336 -18.39 -11.88 4.74
N PHE A 337 -17.10 -11.77 5.06
CA PHE A 337 -16.05 -12.38 4.26
C PHE A 337 -15.97 -13.90 4.40
N ASP A 338 -16.24 -14.47 5.56
CA ASP A 338 -16.11 -15.91 5.79
C ASP A 338 -17.28 -16.68 5.14
N GLN A 339 -18.44 -16.04 5.02
CA GLN A 339 -19.72 -16.67 4.67
C GLN A 339 -20.22 -16.29 3.28
N ARG A 340 -19.33 -16.41 2.29
CA ARG A 340 -19.71 -16.22 0.88
C ARG A 340 -20.28 -17.49 0.29
N MET A 341 -21.21 -17.33 -0.64
CA MET A 341 -21.86 -18.43 -1.35
C MET A 341 -22.20 -18.05 -2.79
N PRO A 342 -22.50 -19.02 -3.67
CA PRO A 342 -22.99 -18.76 -5.01
C PRO A 342 -24.30 -17.94 -5.01
N PRO A 343 -24.57 -17.11 -6.04
CA PRO A 343 -25.77 -16.26 -6.09
C PRO A 343 -27.08 -17.02 -5.92
N GLU A 344 -27.23 -18.20 -6.54
CA GLU A 344 -28.45 -19.00 -6.44
C GLU A 344 -28.75 -19.41 -4.99
N GLN A 345 -27.72 -19.80 -4.24
CA GLN A 345 -27.85 -20.15 -2.84
C GLN A 345 -28.17 -18.92 -2.00
N PHE A 346 -27.49 -17.80 -2.25
CA PHE A 346 -27.71 -16.55 -1.53
C PHE A 346 -29.17 -16.07 -1.69
N TRP A 347 -29.67 -16.01 -2.92
CA TRP A 347 -31.02 -15.51 -3.19
C TRP A 347 -32.11 -16.42 -2.63
N ARG A 348 -31.92 -17.74 -2.65
CA ARG A 348 -32.83 -18.67 -2.00
C ARG A 348 -32.97 -18.35 -0.49
N LEU A 349 -31.84 -18.25 0.22
CA LEU A 349 -31.84 -17.95 1.66
C LEU A 349 -32.43 -16.56 1.95
N PHE A 350 -32.08 -15.57 1.11
CA PHE A 350 -32.59 -14.21 1.24
C PHE A 350 -34.11 -14.14 1.05
N ASP A 351 -34.66 -14.84 0.07
CA ASP A 351 -36.10 -14.85 -0.26
C ASP A 351 -36.93 -15.66 0.75
N GLU A 352 -36.34 -16.69 1.35
CA GLU A 352 -36.96 -17.48 2.43
C GLU A 352 -37.04 -16.70 3.75
N GLY A 353 -36.44 -15.50 3.82
CA GLY A 353 -36.37 -14.71 5.05
C GLY A 353 -35.49 -15.36 6.12
N GLU A 354 -34.69 -16.36 5.74
CA GLU A 354 -33.66 -16.90 6.60
C GLU A 354 -32.63 -15.80 6.85
N LYS A 355 -32.02 -15.80 8.03
CA LYS A 355 -30.84 -14.95 8.22
C LYS A 355 -29.79 -15.46 7.23
N THR A 356 -29.57 -14.71 6.15
CA THR A 356 -28.31 -14.77 5.42
C THR A 356 -27.22 -14.65 6.48
N PRO A 357 -26.38 -15.68 6.63
CA PRO A 357 -25.76 -15.96 7.92
C PRO A 357 -24.74 -14.90 8.38
#